data_AF-A0A661K302-F1
#
_entry.id   AF-A0A661K302-F1
#
_cell.length_a   1.000
_cell.length_b   1.000
_cell.length_c   1.000
_cell.angle_alpha   90.00
_cell.angle_beta   90.00
_cell.angle_gamma   90.00
#
_symmetry.space_group_name_H-M   'P 1'
#
loop_
_entity.id
_entity.type
_entity.pdbx_description
1 polymer ?
#
loop_
_entity_poly.entity_id
_entity_poly.type
_entity_poly.pdbx_seq_one_letter_code
_entity_poly.pdbx_strand_id
1 'polypeptide(L)' 'MLWDALRQKGTSSFEAAELLGVPRSTLYRWKKKLREEGPRGLEPRSRRPRESGNLVGG' A
#
# COMPACT_ATOMS: atom_id res chain seq x y z
N MET A 1 -1.73 10.50 2.64
CA MET A 1 -1.25 9.33 1.86
C MET A 1 -1.78 9.43 0.44
N LEU A 2 -0.95 9.13 -0.57
CA LEU A 2 -1.31 9.27 -1.99
C LEU A 2 -2.50 8.38 -2.40
N TRP A 3 -2.60 7.17 -1.84
CA TRP A 3 -3.75 6.28 -2.03
C TRP A 3 -5.10 6.88 -1.63
N ASP A 4 -5.14 7.59 -0.50
CA ASP A 4 -6.39 8.18 0.01
C ASP A 4 -6.89 9.29 -0.92
N ALA A 5 -5.97 10.13 -1.42
CA ALA A 5 -6.27 11.17 -2.40
C ALA A 5 -6.78 10.58 -3.74
N LEU A 6 -6.19 9.48 -4.22
CA LEU A 6 -6.67 8.78 -5.42
C LEU A 6 -8.09 8.21 -5.21
N ARG A 7 -8.37 7.63 -4.04
CA ARG A 7 -9.72 7.14 -3.72
C ARG A 7 -10.75 8.27 -3.69
N GLN A 8 -10.43 9.42 -3.10
CA GLN A 8 -11.34 10.58 -3.05
C GLN A 8 -11.67 11.12 -4.45
N LYS A 9 -10.77 10.94 -5.41
CA LYS A 9 -10.99 11.25 -6.83
C LYS A 9 -11.80 10.19 -7.59
N GLY A 10 -12.22 9.11 -6.93
CA GLY A 10 -12.96 8.01 -7.55
C GLY A 10 -12.09 7.04 -8.34
N THR A 11 -10.75 7.13 -8.24
CA THR A 11 -9.84 6.21 -8.92
C THR A 11 -10.04 4.78 -8.42
N SER A 12 -10.12 3.84 -9.37
CA SER A 12 -10.28 2.42 -9.04
C SER A 12 -9.05 1.88 -8.30
N SER A 13 -9.25 0.86 -7.46
CA SER A 13 -8.15 0.18 -6.78
C SER A 13 -7.17 -0.47 -7.76
N PHE A 14 -7.58 -0.76 -8.99
CA PHE A 14 -6.67 -1.32 -10.00
C PHE A 14 -5.74 -0.25 -10.55
N GLU A 15 -6.30 0.83 -11.08
CA GLU A 15 -5.58 1.95 -11.68
C GLU A 15 -4.65 2.61 -10.65
N ALA A 16 -5.11 2.77 -9.42
CA ALA A 16 -4.26 3.26 -8.33
C ALA A 16 -3.07 2.33 -8.05
N ALA A 17 -3.19 1.01 -8.23
CA ALA A 17 -2.08 0.08 -8.01
C ALA A 17 -1.00 0.28 -9.06
N GLU A 18 -1.41 0.44 -10.32
CA GLU A 18 -0.51 0.72 -11.44
C GLU A 18 0.15 2.09 -11.28
N LEU A 19 -0.63 3.14 -10.99
CA LEU A 19 -0.12 4.50 -10.76
C LEU A 19 0.87 4.58 -9.60
N LEU A 20 0.67 3.78 -8.56
CA LEU A 20 1.55 3.73 -7.39
C LEU A 20 2.71 2.74 -7.53
N GLY A 21 2.71 1.91 -8.59
CA GLY A 21 3.69 0.83 -8.75
C GLY A 21 3.65 -0.22 -7.62
N VAL A 22 2.50 -0.39 -6.96
CA VAL A 22 2.36 -1.34 -5.84
C VAL A 22 1.50 -2.54 -6.22
N PRO A 23 1.78 -3.74 -5.67
CA PRO A 23 0.91 -4.88 -5.86
C PRO A 23 -0.52 -4.59 -5.36
N ARG A 24 -1.53 -5.11 -6.05
CA ARG A 24 -2.95 -5.03 -5.64
C ARG A 24 -3.16 -5.49 -4.19
N SER A 25 -2.42 -6.51 -3.75
CA SER A 25 -2.47 -7.03 -2.36
C SER A 25 -2.05 -5.99 -1.31
N THR A 26 -1.20 -5.03 -1.67
CA THR A 26 -0.83 -3.90 -0.81
C THR A 26 -1.99 -2.92 -0.68
N LEU A 27 -2.69 -2.61 -1.78
CA LEU A 27 -3.89 -1.77 -1.73
C LEU A 27 -5.02 -2.40 -0.93
N TYR A 28 -5.26 -3.71 -1.06
CA TYR A 28 -6.26 -4.39 -0.23
C TYR A 28 -5.92 -4.32 1.27
N ARG A 29 -4.64 -4.47 1.63
CA ARG A 29 -4.19 -4.29 3.02
C ARG A 29 -4.42 -2.87 3.51
N TRP A 30 -4.10 -1.87 2.69
CA TRP A 30 -4.38 -0.47 3.00
C TRP A 30 -5.87 -0.19 3.17
N LYS A 31 -6.72 -0.71 2.27
CA LYS A 31 -8.18 -0.61 2.38
C LYS A 31 -8.70 -1.26 3.67
N LYS A 32 -8.17 -2.44 4.04
CA LYS A 32 -8.51 -3.12 5.29
C LYS A 32 -8.13 -2.27 6.51
N LYS A 33 -6.89 -1.76 6.54
CA LYS A 33 -6.41 -0.89 7.61
C LYS A 33 -7.18 0.41 7.73
N LEU A 34 -7.55 1.03 6.61
CA LEU A 34 -8.38 2.22 6.61
C LEU A 34 -9.76 1.95 7.22
N ARG A 35 -10.34 0.77 6.96
CA ARG A 35 -11.62 0.36 7.55
C ARG A 35 -11.52 0.05 9.05
N GLU A 36 -10.42 -0.54 9.49
CA GLU A 36 -10.25 -1.03 10.86
C GLU A 36 -9.63 0.00 11.82
N GLU A 37 -8.65 0.76 11.34
CA GLU A 37 -7.84 1.71 12.13
C GLU A 37 -8.11 3.17 11.70
N GLY A 38 -8.99 3.41 10.74
CA GLY A 38 -9.22 4.73 10.16
C GLY A 38 -8.01 5.26 9.40
N PRO A 39 -7.91 6.58 9.17
CA PRO A 39 -6.80 7.21 8.46
C PRO A 39 -5.42 6.89 9.05
N ARG A 40 -5.35 6.64 10.37
CA ARG A 40 -4.11 6.24 11.08
C ARG A 40 -3.56 4.89 10.61
N GLY A 41 -4.42 3.99 10.15
CA GLY A 41 -4.00 2.70 9.57
C GLY A 41 -3.19 2.82 8.28
N LEU A 42 -3.31 3.96 7.59
CA LEU A 42 -2.55 4.28 6.39
C LEU A 42 -1.30 5.09 6.68
N GLU A 43 -1.07 5.55 7.92
CA GLU A 43 0.21 6.18 8.24
C GLU A 43 1.35 5.20 7.95
N PRO A 44 2.50 5.70 7.48
CA PRO A 44 3.69 4.88 7.27
C PRO A 44 4.15 4.34 8.64
N ARG A 45 3.54 3.24 9.09
CA ARG A 45 4.13 2.35 10.07
C ARG A 45 5.37 1.81 9.40
N SER A 46 6.52 2.34 9.80
CA SER A 46 7.85 1.96 9.36
C SER A 46 7.92 0.43 9.28
N ARG A 47 7.64 -0.10 8.08
CA ARG A 47 7.92 -1.49 7.75
C ARG A 47 9.41 -1.47 7.47
N ARG A 48 10.20 -1.54 8.54
CA ARG A 48 11.58 -2.01 8.46
C ARG A 48 11.50 -3.25 7.56
N PRO A 49 12.17 -3.27 6.40
CA PRO A 49 12.11 -4.43 5.53
C PRO A 49 12.60 -5.60 6.40
N ARG A 50 11.73 -6.58 6.65
CA ARG A 50 12.21 -7.87 7.13
C ARG A 50 12.91 -8.43 5.91
N GLU A 51 14.23 -8.26 5.94
CA GLU A 51 15.22 -8.93 5.12
C GLU A 51 14.68 -10.30 4.72
N SER A 52 14.09 -10.35 3.53
CA SER A 52 13.94 -11.60 2.82
C SER A 52 15.28 -11.77 2.17
N GLY A 53 16.17 -12.50 2.85
CA GLY A 53 17.43 -12.91 2.29
C GLY A 53 17.15 -13.58 0.95
N ASN A 54 17.54 -12.90 -0.12
CA ASN A 54 17.99 -13.58 -1.31
C ASN A 54 19.38 -13.03 -1.58
N LEU A 55 20.34 -13.85 -1.14
CA LEU A 55 21.77 -13.64 -1.30
C LEU A 55 22.14 -13.63 -2.78
N VAL A 56 23.10 -12.76 -3.07
CA VAL A 56 24.09 -12.72 -4.15
C VAL A 56 24.39 -14.06 -4.86
N GLY A 57 24.66 -13.97 -6.16
CA GLY A 57 25.44 -14.95 -6.94
C GLY A 57 24.86 -15.14 -8.35
N GLY A 58 25.53 -14.91 -9.46
CA GLY A 58 26.91 -14.51 -9.78
C GLY A 58 26.98 -14.27 -11.29
#